data_AF-A0A352BU44-F1
#
_entry.id   AF-A0A352BU44-F1
#
_cell.length_a   1.000
_cell.length_b   1.000
_cell.length_c   1.000
_cell.angle_alpha   90.00
_cell.angle_beta   90.00
_cell.angle_gamma   90.00
#
_symmetry.space_group_name_H-M   'P 1'
#
loop_
_entity.id
_entity.type
_entity.pdbx_description
1 polymer ?
#
loop_
_entity_poly.entity_id
_entity_poly.type
_entity_poly.pdbx_seq_one_letter_code
_entity_poly.pdbx_strand_id
1 'polypeptide(L)'
;MRYFGTFSLFIFLAVMIHGCSSDDSATPSDPNAENNRPLGTSAADILSQNNYSALTIELVYTNSFRPEPSSILGFKSFVQSLVNKPGGVQYIERVIPDQAGAPFSIEEIRAIEDANRSVFTQGDNLAVYVFFSNGASENDTNNSVTLGTAYRNTSIVIYQKTLEFITQTDPEVLPILEQTTLNHEMGHLMGLVNIQNDDIHQVHEDPDSDKHCVHEDCLMYYDATGVGRQMLEKWTQLRAVPQLEIQCLQDLQAKGAL
;
A
#
# COMPACT_ATOMS: atom_id res chain seq x y z
N MET A 1 7.25 -88.61 24.39
CA MET A 1 6.71 -88.09 25.67
C MET A 1 7.11 -86.63 25.77
N ARG A 2 6.12 -85.70 25.76
CA ARG A 2 6.19 -84.24 26.07
C ARG A 2 6.97 -83.37 25.06
N TYR A 3 6.36 -82.49 24.24
CA TYR A 3 5.49 -81.29 24.39
C TYR A 3 6.25 -79.96 24.38
N PHE A 4 5.62 -78.96 23.73
CA PHE A 4 5.89 -77.52 23.57
C PHE A 4 6.88 -77.12 22.46
N GLY A 5 6.56 -76.32 21.45
CA GLY A 5 5.42 -75.42 21.19
C GLY A 5 5.84 -73.95 21.29
N THR A 6 5.42 -73.14 20.29
CA THR A 6 5.43 -71.65 20.16
C THR A 6 6.77 -70.98 19.75
N PHE A 7 6.86 -69.88 18.99
CA PHE A 7 6.00 -69.04 18.14
C PHE A 7 6.90 -67.91 17.52
N SER A 8 6.42 -67.21 16.47
CA SER A 8 6.94 -65.97 15.83
C SER A 8 8.15 -66.06 14.88
N LEU A 9 8.04 -65.79 13.56
CA LEU A 9 7.65 -64.57 12.82
C LEU A 9 8.82 -63.56 12.70
N PHE A 10 9.38 -63.39 11.49
CA PHE A 10 9.34 -62.12 10.72
C PHE A 10 10.14 -62.21 9.40
N ILE A 11 9.48 -61.81 8.33
CA ILE A 11 9.95 -61.51 6.97
C ILE A 11 10.46 -60.06 6.94
N PHE A 12 11.46 -59.75 6.10
CA PHE A 12 11.67 -58.55 5.24
C PHE A 12 13.17 -58.47 4.89
N LEU A 13 13.68 -58.71 3.68
CA LEU A 13 13.43 -58.26 2.30
C LEU A 13 13.71 -56.76 2.02
N ALA A 14 14.63 -56.59 1.07
CA ALA A 14 14.88 -55.45 0.16
C ALA A 14 15.67 -54.24 0.69
N VAL A 15 16.96 -54.27 0.37
CA VAL A 15 17.80 -53.10 0.10
C VAL A 15 17.32 -52.43 -1.19
N MET A 16 16.94 -51.16 -1.10
CA MET A 16 16.93 -50.21 -2.22
C MET A 16 17.47 -48.87 -1.71
N ILE A 17 18.77 -48.66 -1.92
CA ILE A 17 19.41 -47.35 -1.76
C ILE A 17 19.21 -46.59 -3.07
N HIS A 18 18.19 -45.72 -3.10
CA HIS A 18 18.06 -44.63 -4.06
C HIS A 18 18.33 -43.34 -3.30
N GLY A 19 19.61 -42.95 -3.25
CA GLY A 19 20.01 -41.62 -2.79
C GLY A 19 19.84 -40.64 -3.95
N CYS A 20 18.71 -39.94 -3.96
CA CYS A 20 18.49 -38.80 -4.84
C CYS A 20 19.36 -37.64 -4.34
N SER A 21 20.31 -37.18 -5.17
CA SER A 21 21.01 -35.92 -4.96
C SER A 21 19.99 -34.80 -5.18
N SER A 22 19.56 -34.13 -4.12
CA SER A 22 18.84 -32.88 -4.23
C SER A 22 19.85 -31.81 -4.67
N ASP A 23 19.87 -31.52 -5.96
CA ASP A 23 20.44 -30.29 -6.48
C ASP A 23 19.61 -29.14 -5.90
N ASP A 24 20.13 -28.50 -4.85
CA ASP A 24 19.63 -27.21 -4.36
C ASP A 24 19.95 -26.15 -5.41
N SER A 25 19.11 -26.07 -6.44
CA SER A 25 19.06 -24.89 -7.29
C SER A 25 18.57 -23.73 -6.44
N ALA A 26 19.50 -22.94 -5.90
CA ALA A 26 19.19 -21.66 -5.30
C ALA A 26 18.41 -20.82 -6.32
N THR A 27 17.10 -20.71 -6.12
CA THR A 27 16.28 -19.71 -6.80
C THR A 27 16.95 -18.35 -6.54
N PRO A 28 17.20 -17.53 -7.57
CA PRO A 28 17.69 -16.17 -7.36
C PRO A 28 16.73 -15.48 -6.39
N SER A 29 17.23 -15.01 -5.25
CA SER A 29 16.43 -14.19 -4.34
C SER A 29 16.05 -12.92 -5.10
N ASP A 30 14.77 -12.70 -5.35
CA ASP A 30 14.28 -11.45 -5.93
C ASP A 30 14.72 -10.29 -5.00
N PRO A 31 15.60 -9.38 -5.46
CA PRO A 31 16.07 -8.27 -4.63
C PRO A 31 14.94 -7.31 -4.23
N ASN A 32 13.77 -7.39 -4.91
CA ASN A 32 12.62 -6.53 -4.68
C ASN A 32 11.54 -7.22 -3.82
N ALA A 33 11.78 -8.44 -3.33
CA ALA A 33 10.80 -9.24 -2.60
C ALA A 33 10.23 -8.50 -1.37
N GLU A 34 11.05 -7.69 -0.70
CA GLU A 34 10.62 -6.88 0.47
C GLU A 34 9.57 -5.81 0.10
N ASN A 35 9.55 -5.35 -1.14
CA ASN A 35 8.64 -4.31 -1.62
C ASN A 35 7.49 -4.85 -2.48
N ASN A 36 7.42 -6.16 -2.68
CA ASN A 36 6.44 -6.87 -3.52
C ASN A 36 5.49 -7.74 -2.70
N ARG A 37 5.28 -7.43 -1.42
CA ARG A 37 4.42 -8.19 -0.52
C ARG A 37 2.97 -7.69 -0.60
N PRO A 38 2.00 -8.48 -0.10
CA PRO A 38 0.60 -8.05 -0.02
C PRO A 38 0.44 -6.72 0.73
N LEU A 39 -0.58 -5.93 0.34
CA LEU A 39 -0.94 -4.67 0.99
C LEU A 39 -1.08 -4.84 2.51
N GLY A 40 -0.61 -3.86 3.30
CA GLY A 40 -0.67 -3.85 4.77
C GLY A 40 0.36 -4.72 5.48
N THR A 41 1.06 -5.63 4.80
CA THR A 41 2.07 -6.50 5.43
C THR A 41 3.22 -5.72 6.07
N SER A 42 3.52 -4.50 5.58
CA SER A 42 4.56 -3.62 6.13
C SER A 42 4.03 -2.51 7.04
N ALA A 43 2.79 -2.60 7.52
CA ALA A 43 2.19 -1.56 8.36
C ALA A 43 3.05 -1.21 9.59
N ALA A 44 3.40 -2.20 10.41
CA ALA A 44 4.26 -2.00 11.58
C ALA A 44 5.69 -1.60 11.19
N ASP A 45 6.18 -2.05 10.04
CA ASP A 45 7.50 -1.66 9.51
C ASP A 45 7.52 -0.21 9.06
N ILE A 46 6.42 0.34 8.57
CA ILE A 46 6.30 1.76 8.19
C ILE A 46 6.21 2.63 9.44
N LEU A 47 5.42 2.20 10.43
CA LEU A 47 5.08 3.02 11.59
C LEU A 47 6.15 2.99 12.70
N SER A 48 6.81 1.85 12.93
CA SER A 48 7.69 1.65 14.08
C SER A 48 9.18 1.63 13.71
N GLN A 49 10.05 1.75 14.71
CA GLN A 49 11.51 1.65 14.57
C GLN A 49 12.07 0.23 14.68
N ASN A 50 11.22 -0.80 14.82
CA ASN A 50 11.66 -2.13 15.25
C ASN A 50 12.56 -2.86 14.24
N ASN A 51 12.17 -2.82 12.97
CA ASN A 51 12.90 -3.48 11.88
C ASN A 51 13.69 -2.50 11.00
N TYR A 52 13.22 -1.26 10.89
CA TYR A 52 13.82 -0.21 10.07
C TYR A 52 13.81 1.11 10.83
N SER A 53 14.98 1.67 11.12
CA SER A 53 15.08 2.96 11.80
C SER A 53 14.81 4.15 10.88
N ALA A 54 14.93 3.96 9.56
CA ALA A 54 14.72 4.98 8.53
C ALA A 54 13.62 4.58 7.53
N LEU A 55 13.02 5.60 6.90
CA LEU A 55 12.04 5.46 5.83
C LEU A 55 12.41 6.37 4.66
N THR A 56 12.36 5.87 3.43
CA THR A 56 12.48 6.68 2.21
C THR A 56 11.20 6.56 1.39
N ILE A 57 10.61 7.70 1.00
CA ILE A 57 9.44 7.75 0.13
C ILE A 57 9.86 8.34 -1.21
N GLU A 58 9.79 7.52 -2.26
CA GLU A 58 10.04 7.90 -3.65
C GLU A 58 8.73 8.38 -4.28
N LEU A 59 8.64 9.69 -4.58
CA LEU A 59 7.54 10.34 -5.27
C LEU A 59 7.88 10.43 -6.75
N VAL A 60 7.28 9.56 -7.57
CA VAL A 60 7.50 9.49 -9.01
C VAL A 60 6.32 10.08 -9.76
N TYR A 61 6.59 10.98 -10.69
CA TYR A 61 5.56 11.63 -11.49
C TYR A 61 6.05 11.84 -12.91
N THR A 62 5.11 12.01 -13.83
CA THR A 62 5.41 12.36 -15.22
C THR A 62 5.54 13.88 -15.38
N ASN A 63 6.15 14.36 -16.47
CA ASN A 63 6.57 15.76 -16.64
C ASN A 63 5.48 16.82 -16.35
N SER A 64 4.21 16.51 -16.59
CA SER A 64 3.09 17.44 -16.42
C SER A 64 2.16 17.12 -15.25
N PHE A 65 2.42 16.02 -14.52
CA PHE A 65 1.55 15.51 -13.46
C PHE A 65 2.29 15.46 -12.13
N ARG A 66 3.13 16.47 -11.89
CA ARG A 66 3.72 16.71 -10.57
C ARG A 66 2.62 17.25 -9.65
N PRO A 67 2.41 16.67 -8.46
CA PRO A 67 1.46 17.22 -7.49
C PRO A 67 1.82 18.64 -7.07
N GLU A 68 0.82 19.37 -6.56
CA GLU A 68 1.03 20.71 -6.05
C GLU A 68 2.07 20.70 -4.90
N PRO A 69 2.98 21.70 -4.83
CA PRO A 69 3.97 21.77 -3.77
C PRO A 69 3.37 21.73 -2.35
N SER A 70 2.18 22.32 -2.16
CA SER A 70 1.44 22.27 -0.90
C SER A 70 0.96 20.87 -0.54
N SER A 71 0.57 20.07 -1.54
CA SER A 71 0.13 18.68 -1.34
C SER A 71 1.29 17.82 -0.86
N ILE A 72 2.45 17.94 -1.52
CA ILE A 72 3.68 17.25 -1.11
C ILE A 72 4.09 17.67 0.31
N LEU A 73 4.01 18.96 0.64
CA LEU A 73 4.37 19.45 1.98
C LEU A 73 3.45 18.90 3.08
N GLY A 74 2.14 18.89 2.87
CA GLY A 74 1.24 18.37 3.89
C GLY A 74 1.25 16.84 3.96
N PHE A 75 1.52 16.12 2.86
CA PHE A 75 1.78 14.68 2.92
C PHE A 75 3.04 14.36 3.74
N LYS A 76 4.14 15.12 3.52
CA LYS A 76 5.34 15.01 4.37
C LYS A 76 5.00 15.20 5.84
N SER A 77 4.20 16.23 6.15
CA SER A 77 3.76 16.53 7.52
C SER A 77 2.90 15.40 8.11
N PHE A 78 1.96 14.84 7.33
CA PHE A 78 1.11 13.73 7.73
C PHE A 78 1.94 12.50 8.10
N VAL A 79 2.83 12.05 7.23
CA VAL A 79 3.71 10.90 7.50
C VAL A 79 4.59 11.17 8.73
N GLN A 80 5.21 12.35 8.81
CA GLN A 80 6.08 12.71 9.94
C GLN A 80 5.34 12.79 11.28
N SER A 81 4.04 13.10 11.28
CA SER A 81 3.24 13.09 12.50
C SER A 81 2.90 11.69 13.02
N LEU A 82 3.05 10.65 12.19
CA LEU A 82 2.63 9.28 12.51
C LEU A 82 3.82 8.34 12.76
N VAL A 83 4.87 8.41 11.94
CA VAL A 83 5.93 7.39 11.94
C VAL A 83 6.99 7.64 13.01
N ASN A 84 7.38 6.58 13.71
CA ASN A 84 8.48 6.55 14.67
C ASN A 84 9.76 6.04 13.98
N LYS A 85 10.51 6.96 13.36
CA LYS A 85 11.74 6.67 12.60
C LYS A 85 12.93 7.52 13.12
N PRO A 86 13.75 7.02 14.06
CA PRO A 86 14.87 7.79 14.61
C PRO A 86 15.97 8.07 13.57
N GLY A 87 16.09 7.24 12.52
CA GLY A 87 16.94 7.49 11.36
C GLY A 87 16.38 8.55 10.40
N GLY A 88 15.15 9.02 10.63
CA GLY A 88 14.46 10.04 9.86
C GLY A 88 13.66 9.49 8.67
N VAL A 89 12.88 10.39 8.07
CA VAL A 89 12.13 10.13 6.84
C VAL A 89 12.72 10.97 5.71
N GLN A 90 13.15 10.33 4.63
CA GLN A 90 13.65 10.98 3.42
C GLN A 90 12.60 10.94 2.31
N TYR A 91 12.60 11.98 1.47
CA TYR A 91 11.71 12.06 0.32
C TYR A 91 12.53 12.33 -0.93
N ILE A 92 12.30 11.53 -1.97
CA ILE A 92 12.99 11.64 -3.25
C ILE A 92 11.92 11.89 -4.31
N GLU A 93 12.01 13.02 -5.02
CA GLU A 93 11.14 13.34 -6.14
C GLU A 93 11.83 12.97 -7.45
N ARG A 94 11.13 12.26 -8.34
CA ARG A 94 11.64 11.83 -9.64
C ARG A 94 10.64 12.07 -10.75
N VAL A 95 11.16 12.60 -11.85
CA VAL A 95 10.42 12.80 -13.09
C VAL A 95 10.71 11.64 -14.04
N ILE A 96 9.67 11.04 -14.59
CA ILE A 96 9.75 10.03 -15.66
C ILE A 96 9.00 10.50 -16.92
N PRO A 97 9.28 9.93 -18.11
CA PRO A 97 8.48 10.21 -19.29
C PRO A 97 7.00 9.83 -19.11
N ASP A 98 6.12 10.44 -19.88
CA ASP A 98 4.70 10.05 -19.92
C ASP A 98 4.56 8.57 -20.28
N GLN A 99 3.70 7.86 -19.56
CA GLN A 99 3.42 6.45 -19.82
C GLN A 99 2.31 6.35 -20.87
N ALA A 100 2.51 5.50 -21.87
CA ALA A 100 1.51 5.22 -22.91
C ALA A 100 0.63 4.04 -22.50
N GLY A 101 -0.59 3.96 -23.04
CA GLY A 101 -1.51 2.84 -22.81
C GLY A 101 -2.70 3.14 -21.91
N ALA A 102 -2.80 4.36 -21.36
CA ALA A 102 -3.94 4.75 -20.51
C ALA A 102 -5.31 4.56 -21.21
N PRO A 103 -6.37 4.19 -20.46
CA PRO A 103 -6.41 3.98 -19.01
C PRO A 103 -5.61 2.75 -18.57
N PHE A 104 -5.12 2.74 -17.32
CA PHE A 104 -4.19 1.72 -16.84
C PHE A 104 -4.87 0.70 -15.93
N SER A 105 -4.56 -0.58 -16.18
CA SER A 105 -4.75 -1.68 -15.23
C SER A 105 -3.77 -1.60 -14.07
N ILE A 106 -4.09 -2.28 -12.96
CA ILE A 106 -3.15 -2.35 -11.83
C ILE A 106 -1.90 -3.16 -12.19
N GLU A 107 -2.00 -4.11 -13.12
CA GLU A 107 -0.86 -4.83 -13.68
C GLU A 107 0.06 -3.91 -14.49
N GLU A 108 -0.49 -3.00 -15.28
CA GLU A 108 0.30 -1.99 -16.00
C GLU A 108 0.93 -0.99 -15.04
N ILE A 109 0.23 -0.56 -13.98
CA ILE A 109 0.82 0.26 -12.92
C ILE A 109 1.99 -0.45 -12.25
N ARG A 110 1.89 -1.75 -11.95
CA ARG A 110 3.00 -2.55 -11.43
C ARG A 110 4.16 -2.64 -12.42
N ALA A 111 3.90 -2.79 -13.72
CA ALA A 111 4.94 -2.80 -14.74
C ALA A 111 5.64 -1.44 -14.86
N ILE A 112 4.90 -0.33 -14.73
CA ILE A 112 5.46 1.02 -14.68
C ILE A 112 6.36 1.18 -13.44
N GLU A 113 5.90 0.73 -12.27
CA GLU A 113 6.72 0.70 -11.05
C GLU A 113 7.99 -0.13 -11.24
N ASP A 114 7.89 -1.36 -11.72
CA ASP A 114 9.03 -2.27 -11.88
C ASP A 114 10.10 -1.67 -12.83
N ALA A 115 9.69 -0.87 -13.81
CA ALA A 115 10.59 -0.17 -14.73
C ALA A 115 11.19 1.13 -14.18
N ASN A 116 10.54 1.78 -13.21
CA ASN A 116 10.86 3.16 -12.82
C ASN A 116 11.25 3.36 -11.34
N ARG A 117 10.87 2.43 -10.44
CA ARG A 117 11.29 2.45 -9.03
C ARG A 117 12.81 2.41 -8.97
N SER A 118 13.38 3.37 -8.24
CA SER A 118 14.83 3.46 -8.08
C SER A 118 15.30 3.32 -6.63
N VAL A 119 14.36 3.31 -5.68
CA VAL A 119 14.63 3.11 -4.25
C VAL A 119 13.93 1.83 -3.78
N PHE A 120 14.70 0.95 -3.16
CA PHE A 120 14.23 -0.33 -2.62
C PHE A 120 14.60 -0.45 -1.14
N THR A 121 13.84 -1.26 -0.42
CA THR A 121 14.13 -1.55 0.99
C THR A 121 15.49 -2.25 1.09
N GLN A 122 16.41 -1.68 1.85
CA GLN A 122 17.76 -2.20 1.98
C GLN A 122 18.32 -1.90 3.37
N GLY A 123 18.85 -2.94 4.03
CA GLY A 123 19.41 -2.82 5.37
C GLY A 123 18.37 -2.30 6.36
N ASP A 124 18.65 -1.14 6.95
CA ASP A 124 17.84 -0.50 8.00
C ASP A 124 16.89 0.60 7.46
N ASN A 125 16.72 0.67 6.13
CA ASN A 125 15.87 1.67 5.47
C ASN A 125 14.75 0.99 4.69
N LEU A 126 13.50 1.26 5.09
CA LEU A 126 12.31 0.85 4.34
C LEU A 126 12.07 1.84 3.18
N ALA A 127 11.67 1.35 2.01
CA ALA A 127 11.31 2.20 0.87
C ALA A 127 9.82 2.09 0.53
N VAL A 128 9.18 3.24 0.26
CA VAL A 128 7.81 3.35 -0.27
C VAL A 128 7.85 4.05 -1.62
N TYR A 129 7.06 3.57 -2.57
CA TYR A 129 6.93 4.13 -3.91
C TYR A 129 5.54 4.72 -4.12
N VAL A 130 5.48 5.96 -4.58
CA VAL A 130 4.24 6.66 -4.90
C VAL A 130 4.32 7.14 -6.34
N PHE A 131 3.40 6.69 -7.18
CA PHE A 131 3.34 7.12 -8.58
C PHE A 131 2.15 8.04 -8.85
N PHE A 132 2.42 9.22 -9.41
CA PHE A 132 1.39 10.14 -9.90
C PHE A 132 1.22 9.95 -11.42
N SER A 133 0.12 9.31 -11.79
CA SER A 133 -0.15 8.81 -13.13
C SER A 133 -0.67 9.89 -14.07
N ASN A 134 -0.17 9.88 -15.31
CA ASN A 134 -0.70 10.66 -16.45
C ASN A 134 -1.91 10.00 -17.14
N GLY A 135 -2.43 8.89 -16.59
CA GLY A 135 -3.58 8.17 -17.09
C GLY A 135 -4.65 8.01 -16.02
N ALA A 136 -5.87 7.68 -16.43
CA ALA A 136 -6.96 7.26 -15.55
C ALA A 136 -6.85 5.75 -15.24
N SER A 137 -7.64 5.27 -14.28
CA SER A 137 -7.77 3.84 -13.98
C SER A 137 -8.63 3.15 -15.04
N GLU A 138 -8.31 1.90 -15.41
CA GLU A 138 -9.18 1.10 -16.29
C GLU A 138 -10.54 0.77 -15.67
N ASN A 139 -10.63 0.84 -14.33
CA ASN A 139 -11.86 0.58 -13.58
C ASN A 139 -12.82 1.78 -13.58
N ASP A 140 -12.41 2.91 -14.15
CA ASP A 140 -13.27 4.09 -14.27
C ASP A 140 -14.45 3.80 -15.21
N THR A 141 -15.63 4.28 -14.81
CA THR A 141 -16.86 4.16 -15.59
C THR A 141 -17.45 5.53 -15.86
N ASN A 142 -18.57 5.58 -16.59
CA ASN A 142 -19.32 6.83 -16.76
C ASN A 142 -19.85 7.42 -15.44
N ASN A 143 -19.94 6.61 -14.37
CA ASN A 143 -20.59 6.99 -13.11
C ASN A 143 -19.64 6.96 -11.90
N SER A 144 -18.40 6.50 -12.08
CA SER A 144 -17.43 6.32 -10.99
C SER A 144 -16.01 6.51 -11.49
N VAL A 145 -15.14 7.02 -10.63
CA VAL A 145 -13.72 7.25 -10.92
C VAL A 145 -12.84 6.70 -9.80
N THR A 146 -11.59 6.42 -10.11
CA THR A 146 -10.55 6.01 -9.15
C THR A 146 -9.57 7.17 -8.98
N LEU A 147 -9.41 7.65 -7.75
CA LEU A 147 -8.52 8.75 -7.41
C LEU A 147 -7.12 8.23 -7.02
N GLY A 148 -7.08 7.11 -6.30
CA GLY A 148 -5.87 6.48 -5.82
C GLY A 148 -6.04 4.98 -5.63
N THR A 149 -4.93 4.27 -5.46
CA THR A 149 -4.92 2.86 -5.07
C THR A 149 -3.60 2.50 -4.39
N ALA A 150 -3.66 1.91 -3.20
CA ALA A 150 -2.59 1.17 -2.57
C ALA A 150 -2.64 -0.30 -3.05
N TYR A 151 -1.57 -0.82 -3.64
CA TYR A 151 -1.62 -2.10 -4.39
C TYR A 151 -0.52 -3.13 -4.07
N ARG A 152 0.46 -2.73 -3.26
CA ARG A 152 1.49 -3.57 -2.63
C ARG A 152 1.74 -3.05 -1.21
N ASN A 153 2.49 -3.78 -0.40
CA ASN A 153 2.87 -3.34 0.96
C ASN A 153 3.56 -1.97 1.02
N THR A 154 4.21 -1.54 -0.07
CA THR A 154 4.96 -0.27 -0.12
C THR A 154 4.72 0.51 -1.41
N SER A 155 3.55 0.37 -2.05
CA SER A 155 3.29 1.00 -3.36
C SER A 155 1.89 1.57 -3.48
N ILE A 156 1.84 2.84 -3.90
CA ILE A 156 0.62 3.63 -4.14
C ILE A 156 0.67 4.20 -5.56
N VAL A 157 -0.49 4.27 -6.21
CA VAL A 157 -0.71 5.12 -7.39
C VAL A 157 -1.76 6.17 -7.06
N ILE A 158 -1.52 7.40 -7.51
CA ILE A 158 -2.48 8.50 -7.52
C ILE A 158 -2.77 8.81 -8.98
N TYR A 159 -4.04 8.76 -9.40
CA TYR A 159 -4.45 9.04 -10.77
C TYR A 159 -4.53 10.55 -11.00
N GLN A 160 -3.37 11.21 -10.97
CA GLN A 160 -3.22 12.66 -10.97
C GLN A 160 -3.99 13.35 -12.11
N LYS A 161 -3.99 12.76 -13.31
CA LYS A 161 -4.79 13.25 -14.43
C LYS A 161 -6.30 13.31 -14.13
N THR A 162 -6.81 12.32 -13.40
CA THR A 162 -8.21 12.29 -12.97
C THR A 162 -8.50 13.38 -11.94
N LEU A 163 -7.60 13.59 -10.97
CA LEU A 163 -7.75 14.66 -9.96
C LEU A 163 -7.76 16.06 -10.61
N GLU A 164 -6.84 16.33 -11.54
CA GLU A 164 -6.80 17.58 -12.30
C GLU A 164 -8.05 17.79 -13.16
N PHE A 165 -8.56 16.73 -13.79
CA PHE A 165 -9.79 16.80 -14.58
C PHE A 165 -11.02 17.14 -13.72
N ILE A 166 -11.15 16.51 -12.56
CA ILE A 166 -12.26 16.76 -11.61
C ILE A 166 -12.24 18.21 -11.11
N THR A 167 -11.06 18.75 -10.87
CA THR A 167 -10.86 20.07 -10.25
C THR A 167 -10.66 21.19 -11.27
N GLN A 168 -10.78 20.92 -12.57
CA GLN A 168 -10.54 21.91 -13.63
C GLN A 168 -11.39 23.19 -13.49
N THR A 169 -12.58 23.10 -12.88
CA THR A 169 -13.48 24.24 -12.65
C THR A 169 -13.32 24.89 -11.28
N ASP A 170 -12.60 24.26 -10.36
CA ASP A 170 -12.29 24.77 -9.03
C ASP A 170 -10.86 24.36 -8.61
N PRO A 171 -9.82 24.98 -9.21
CA PRO A 171 -8.44 24.54 -9.01
C PRO A 171 -7.93 24.68 -7.57
N GLU A 172 -8.60 25.47 -6.72
CA GLU A 172 -8.25 25.60 -5.30
C GLU A 172 -8.48 24.28 -4.53
N VAL A 173 -9.32 23.40 -5.06
CA VAL A 173 -9.62 22.08 -4.45
C VAL A 173 -8.56 21.05 -4.79
N LEU A 174 -7.82 21.18 -5.90
CA LEU A 174 -6.80 20.22 -6.33
C LEU A 174 -5.82 19.81 -5.21
N PRO A 175 -5.15 20.74 -4.50
CA PRO A 175 -4.20 20.34 -3.46
C PRO A 175 -4.86 19.62 -2.27
N ILE A 176 -6.13 19.91 -1.99
CA ILE A 176 -6.90 19.22 -0.94
C ILE A 176 -7.22 17.79 -1.40
N LEU A 177 -7.61 17.63 -2.66
CA LEU A 177 -7.92 16.33 -3.26
C LEU A 177 -6.67 15.44 -3.30
N GLU A 178 -5.57 15.96 -3.84
CA GLU A 178 -4.28 15.25 -3.91
C GLU A 178 -3.83 14.77 -2.54
N GLN A 179 -3.85 15.66 -1.54
CA GLN A 179 -3.37 15.33 -0.20
C GLN A 179 -4.32 14.37 0.52
N THR A 180 -5.63 14.53 0.36
CA THR A 180 -6.60 13.60 0.97
C THR A 180 -6.46 12.21 0.36
N THR A 181 -6.39 12.08 -0.97
CA THR A 181 -6.15 10.79 -1.63
C THR A 181 -4.81 10.18 -1.20
N LEU A 182 -3.72 10.96 -1.22
CA LEU A 182 -2.40 10.45 -0.88
C LEU A 182 -2.29 10.01 0.58
N ASN A 183 -2.85 10.78 1.52
CA ASN A 183 -2.88 10.42 2.93
C ASN A 183 -3.75 9.17 3.17
N HIS A 184 -4.88 9.05 2.47
CA HIS A 184 -5.78 7.91 2.54
C HIS A 184 -5.08 6.61 2.10
N GLU A 185 -4.47 6.61 0.92
CA GLU A 185 -3.75 5.43 0.41
C GLU A 185 -2.52 5.08 1.26
N MET A 186 -1.87 6.09 1.85
CA MET A 186 -0.81 5.87 2.83
C MET A 186 -1.36 5.22 4.11
N GLY A 187 -2.57 5.59 4.54
CA GLY A 187 -3.30 4.92 5.61
C GLY A 187 -3.47 3.42 5.34
N HIS A 188 -3.81 3.05 4.10
CA HIS A 188 -3.87 1.64 3.68
C HIS A 188 -2.53 0.92 3.76
N LEU A 189 -1.42 1.55 3.33
CA LEU A 189 -0.09 0.97 3.55
C LEU A 189 0.23 0.76 5.04
N MET A 190 -0.22 1.71 5.88
CA MET A 190 -0.10 1.66 7.34
C MET A 190 -1.12 0.71 8.01
N GLY A 191 -1.94 0.00 7.24
CA GLY A 191 -2.83 -1.06 7.70
C GLY A 191 -4.26 -0.62 8.03
N LEU A 192 -4.62 0.64 7.82
CA LEU A 192 -5.98 1.13 8.01
C LEU A 192 -6.86 0.90 6.77
N VAL A 193 -8.17 0.70 6.87
CA VAL A 193 -8.84 0.14 8.04
C VAL A 193 -8.83 -1.37 7.88
N ASN A 194 -8.43 -2.09 8.93
CA ASN A 194 -8.53 -3.55 8.99
C ASN A 194 -7.93 -4.30 7.76
N ILE A 195 -6.88 -3.79 7.12
CA ILE A 195 -6.31 -4.33 5.87
C ILE A 195 -5.84 -5.78 6.01
N GLN A 196 -5.37 -6.16 7.20
CA GLN A 196 -4.90 -7.52 7.49
C GLN A 196 -5.88 -8.31 8.36
N ASN A 197 -7.13 -7.85 8.51
CA ASN A 197 -8.10 -8.41 9.47
C ASN A 197 -7.56 -8.41 10.92
N ASP A 198 -6.83 -7.36 11.27
CA ASP A 198 -6.08 -7.18 12.53
C ASP A 198 -6.49 -5.91 13.28
N ASP A 199 -7.66 -5.36 12.96
CA ASP A 199 -8.25 -4.22 13.66
C ASP A 199 -8.52 -4.55 15.14
N ILE A 200 -8.06 -3.66 16.01
CA ILE A 200 -8.24 -3.78 17.46
C ILE A 200 -9.57 -3.15 17.92
N HIS A 201 -10.18 -2.29 17.10
CA HIS A 201 -11.47 -1.66 17.30
C HIS A 201 -12.47 -2.14 16.24
N GLN A 202 -13.14 -3.27 16.46
CA GLN A 202 -14.07 -3.88 15.48
C GLN A 202 -15.38 -3.08 15.17
N VAL A 203 -15.40 -1.76 15.40
CA VAL A 203 -16.61 -0.93 15.31
C VAL A 203 -16.50 0.23 14.32
N HIS A 204 -15.32 0.43 13.70
CA HIS A 204 -15.10 1.57 12.80
C HIS A 204 -14.86 1.22 11.33
N GLU A 205 -14.71 -0.06 10.96
CA GLU A 205 -14.79 -0.48 9.56
C GLU A 205 -16.22 -0.31 9.04
N ASP A 206 -16.38 0.31 7.87
CA ASP A 206 -17.68 0.53 7.24
C ASP A 206 -18.24 -0.78 6.68
N PRO A 207 -19.42 -1.25 7.12
CA PRO A 207 -20.04 -2.47 6.61
C PRO A 207 -20.50 -2.36 5.15
N ASP A 208 -20.65 -1.14 4.62
CA ASP A 208 -21.04 -0.86 3.23
C ASP A 208 -19.83 -0.48 2.35
N SER A 209 -18.64 -0.29 2.95
CA SER A 209 -17.38 -0.05 2.26
C SER A 209 -16.19 -0.69 3.00
N ASP A 210 -15.90 -1.94 2.65
CA ASP A 210 -14.80 -2.71 3.23
C ASP A 210 -13.50 -1.90 3.24
N LYS A 211 -12.72 -2.00 4.33
CA LYS A 211 -11.42 -1.32 4.52
C LYS A 211 -11.46 0.20 4.64
N HIS A 212 -12.65 0.79 4.71
CA HIS A 212 -12.87 2.20 4.98
C HIS A 212 -13.42 2.42 6.38
N CYS A 213 -13.33 3.66 6.87
CA CYS A 213 -13.87 4.04 8.15
C CYS A 213 -15.34 4.47 8.01
N VAL A 214 -16.22 4.02 8.90
CA VAL A 214 -17.65 4.37 8.88
C VAL A 214 -17.92 5.82 9.30
N HIS A 215 -16.95 6.49 9.91
CA HIS A 215 -17.09 7.86 10.43
C HIS A 215 -16.82 8.90 9.35
N GLU A 216 -17.85 9.65 8.92
CA GLU A 216 -17.75 10.58 7.78
C GLU A 216 -16.69 11.70 7.91
N ASP A 217 -16.31 12.03 9.15
CA ASP A 217 -15.28 13.04 9.43
C ASP A 217 -13.85 12.48 9.38
N CYS A 218 -13.70 11.14 9.31
CA CYS A 218 -12.41 10.47 9.23
C CYS A 218 -11.82 10.51 7.82
N LEU A 219 -10.51 10.72 7.72
CA LEU A 219 -9.76 10.58 6.46
C LEU A 219 -10.02 9.23 5.77
N MET A 220 -10.14 8.15 6.54
CA MET A 220 -10.36 6.81 5.99
C MET A 220 -11.80 6.54 5.55
N TYR A 221 -12.75 7.48 5.72
CA TYR A 221 -14.10 7.37 5.14
C TYR A 221 -14.13 7.66 3.64
N TYR A 222 -13.21 8.51 3.18
CA TYR A 222 -13.20 8.98 1.81
C TYR A 222 -12.63 7.91 0.87
N ASP A 223 -13.49 6.98 0.45
CA ASP A 223 -13.15 5.99 -0.56
C ASP A 223 -12.61 6.68 -1.82
N ALA A 224 -11.44 6.23 -2.25
CA ALA A 224 -10.72 6.70 -3.41
C ALA A 224 -10.86 5.74 -4.61
N THR A 225 -11.49 4.59 -4.42
CA THR A 225 -11.77 3.57 -5.43
C THR A 225 -13.26 3.55 -5.78
N GLY A 226 -13.59 3.52 -7.08
CA GLY A 226 -15.00 3.48 -7.49
C GLY A 226 -15.84 4.68 -7.01
N VAL A 227 -15.22 5.85 -6.83
CA VAL A 227 -15.82 7.10 -6.33
C VAL A 227 -17.01 7.51 -7.20
N GLY A 228 -18.21 7.19 -6.73
CA GLY A 228 -19.46 7.57 -7.38
C GLY A 228 -19.81 9.04 -7.15
N ARG A 229 -20.85 9.52 -7.83
CA ARG A 229 -21.28 10.93 -7.81
C ARG A 229 -21.43 11.54 -6.41
N GLN A 230 -22.02 10.82 -5.46
CA GLN A 230 -22.24 11.35 -4.09
C GLN A 230 -20.92 11.54 -3.34
N MET A 231 -20.02 10.54 -3.39
CA MET A 231 -18.71 10.64 -2.75
C MET A 231 -17.85 11.70 -3.44
N LEU A 232 -17.91 11.79 -4.77
CA LEU A 232 -17.22 12.83 -5.54
C LEU A 232 -17.68 14.25 -5.15
N GLU A 233 -18.97 14.43 -4.86
CA GLU A 233 -19.49 15.69 -4.34
C GLU A 233 -18.88 16.03 -2.97
N LYS A 234 -18.77 15.05 -2.06
CA LYS A 234 -18.09 15.25 -0.76
C LYS A 234 -16.63 15.66 -0.95
N TRP A 235 -15.90 14.92 -1.79
CA TRP A 235 -14.50 15.19 -2.18
C TRP A 235 -14.31 16.62 -2.71
N THR A 236 -15.16 17.06 -3.64
CA THR A 236 -15.05 18.40 -4.27
C THR A 236 -15.53 19.55 -3.37
N GLN A 237 -16.32 19.25 -2.34
CA GLN A 237 -16.74 20.21 -1.33
C GLN A 237 -15.75 20.36 -0.17
N LEU A 238 -14.71 19.54 -0.10
CA LEU A 238 -13.66 19.68 0.92
C LEU A 238 -13.03 21.08 0.84
N ARG A 239 -12.81 21.68 2.01
CA ARG A 239 -12.13 22.97 2.19
C ARG A 239 -10.89 22.86 3.07
N ALA A 240 -10.66 21.68 3.61
CA ALA A 240 -9.47 21.28 4.33
C ALA A 240 -9.31 19.77 4.18
N VAL A 241 -8.09 19.27 4.41
CA VAL A 241 -7.81 17.83 4.37
C VAL A 241 -8.37 17.17 5.64
N PRO A 242 -9.27 16.18 5.52
CA PRO A 242 -9.78 15.41 6.65
C PRO A 242 -8.66 14.79 7.48
N GLN A 243 -8.91 14.63 8.77
CA GLN A 243 -7.94 14.06 9.71
C GLN A 243 -8.32 12.61 10.04
N LEU A 244 -7.37 11.82 10.54
CA LEU A 244 -7.68 10.50 11.10
C LEU A 244 -8.46 10.68 12.40
N GLU A 245 -9.59 10.00 12.51
CA GLU A 245 -10.36 9.94 13.76
C GLU A 245 -9.67 9.05 14.81
N ILE A 246 -10.13 9.18 16.06
CA ILE A 246 -9.44 8.60 17.22
C ILE A 246 -9.19 7.09 17.12
N GLN A 247 -10.12 6.31 16.55
CA GLN A 247 -9.99 4.85 16.44
C GLN A 247 -8.93 4.46 15.41
N CYS A 248 -8.93 5.09 14.23
CA CYS A 248 -7.86 4.93 13.25
C CYS A 248 -6.49 5.31 13.83
N LEU A 249 -6.40 6.40 14.60
CA LEU A 249 -5.16 6.77 15.27
C LEU A 249 -4.71 5.71 16.29
N GLN A 250 -5.62 5.16 17.08
CA GLN A 250 -5.30 4.13 18.06
C GLN A 250 -4.86 2.82 17.41
N ASP A 251 -5.43 2.45 16.25
CA ASP A 251 -4.98 1.29 15.47
C ASP A 251 -3.55 1.47 14.97
N LEU A 252 -3.21 2.66 14.46
CA LEU A 252 -1.84 2.98 14.06
C LEU A 252 -0.88 2.94 15.25
N GLN A 253 -1.28 3.47 16.41
CA GLN A 253 -0.48 3.43 17.63
C GLN A 253 -0.22 1.99 18.10
N ALA A 254 -1.21 1.10 18.00
CA ALA A 254 -1.04 -0.32 18.30
C ALA A 254 -0.06 -1.02 17.34
N LYS A 255 0.12 -0.48 16.13
CA LYS A 255 1.10 -0.91 15.14
C LYS A 255 2.45 -0.17 15.25
N GLY A 256 2.60 0.75 16.20
CA GLY A 256 3.86 1.41 16.57
C GLY A 256 4.05 2.84 16.08
N ALA A 257 2.96 3.52 15.68
CA ALA A 257 2.94 4.97 15.45
C ALA A 257 3.26 5.78 16.72
N LEU A 258 3.54 7.07 16.55
CA LEU A 258 3.82 8.04 17.63
C LEU A 258 2.62 8.32 18.56
#